data_AF-V2ZFE6-F1
#
_entry.id   AF-V2ZFE6-F1
#
_cell.length_a   1.000
_cell.length_b   1.000
_cell.length_c   1.000
_cell.angle_alpha   90.00
_cell.angle_beta   90.00
_cell.angle_gamma   90.00
#
_symmetry.space_group_name_H-M   'P 1'
#
loop_
_entity.id
_entity.type
_entity.pdbx_description
1 polymer ?
#
loop_
_entity_poly.entity_id
_entity_poly.type
_entity_poly.pdbx_seq_one_letter_code
_entity_poly.pdbx_strand_id
1 'polypeptide(L)'
;MKKKTLAFILTLCMTVTGVICFAAGAAAAGGLQEIKAFLNADITLKLDGEAQVLKDANGVRTYPITYNDTTYLPVRSIAGLLGVDVGWDQATQSVLLGKQPSGIDLIDTYKAYYFSRDVGQIQSVEKKTEDISGVSYDHWIWVYFNGPTDRSVSFNIQGKHDTLTFSYYADCDTTLTVLGDNDTVLGEFSITGAKVAQTVTIPLFKTNELKFHMVRTGNGNNLRIFDAYLDAEQ
;
A
#
# COMPACT_ATOMS: atom_id res chain seq x y z
N MET A 1 -81.54 22.73 -6.78
CA MET A 1 -80.73 21.88 -5.86
C MET A 1 -79.57 22.72 -5.33
N LYS A 2 -79.45 22.79 -3.99
CA LYS A 2 -78.37 23.31 -3.08
C LYS A 2 -77.39 24.37 -3.64
N LYS A 3 -77.57 25.69 -3.45
CA LYS A 3 -77.26 26.59 -2.30
C LYS A 3 -75.76 26.66 -1.85
N LYS A 4 -75.16 27.85 -2.11
CA LYS A 4 -74.23 28.70 -1.28
C LYS A 4 -72.89 28.05 -0.87
N THR A 5 -71.72 28.70 -0.80
CA THR A 5 -71.31 29.97 -0.14
C THR A 5 -69.82 30.19 -0.49
N LEU A 6 -69.38 31.29 -1.12
CA LEU A 6 -68.70 32.47 -0.54
C LEU A 6 -67.76 32.21 0.68
N ALA A 7 -66.43 32.42 0.50
CA ALA A 7 -65.47 32.95 1.49
C ALA A 7 -64.15 33.31 0.77
N PHE A 8 -63.83 34.59 0.52
CA PHE A 8 -63.10 35.55 1.37
C PHE A 8 -61.60 35.20 1.55
N ILE A 9 -60.71 35.81 0.77
CA ILE A 9 -59.79 36.92 1.15
C ILE A 9 -58.76 36.51 2.22
N LEU A 10 -57.47 36.53 1.87
CA LEU A 10 -56.49 37.47 2.47
C LEU A 10 -55.13 37.44 1.73
N THR A 11 -54.81 38.54 1.07
CA THR A 11 -53.43 38.95 0.77
C THR A 11 -52.69 39.18 2.08
N LEU A 12 -51.56 38.50 2.30
CA LEU A 12 -50.57 38.92 3.30
C LEU A 12 -49.16 38.74 2.76
N CYS A 13 -48.63 39.83 2.19
CA CYS A 13 -47.20 40.12 2.28
C CYS A 13 -46.83 40.21 3.77
N MET A 14 -45.92 39.36 4.25
CA MET A 14 -44.86 39.70 5.21
C MET A 14 -44.03 38.46 5.54
N THR A 15 -42.77 38.49 5.09
CA THR A 15 -41.58 38.04 5.81
C THR A 15 -41.78 37.70 7.29
N VAL A 16 -41.42 36.49 7.73
CA VAL A 16 -40.72 36.15 9.01
C VAL A 16 -40.37 34.65 8.94
N THR A 17 -39.12 34.29 8.63
CA THR A 17 -38.09 33.86 9.60
C THR A 17 -38.22 32.40 10.05
N GLY A 18 -37.18 31.61 9.77
CA GLY A 18 -36.68 30.61 10.72
C GLY A 18 -37.18 29.18 10.56
N VAL A 19 -36.50 28.39 9.73
CA VAL A 19 -35.94 27.12 10.22
C VAL A 19 -34.47 27.08 9.81
N ILE A 20 -33.65 27.74 10.63
CA ILE A 20 -32.23 27.42 10.72
C ILE A 20 -32.19 26.06 11.41
N CYS A 21 -32.07 24.98 10.64
CA CYS A 21 -31.58 23.73 11.19
C CYS A 21 -30.10 23.94 11.52
N PHE A 22 -29.83 24.48 12.71
CA PHE A 22 -28.55 24.37 13.37
C PHE A 22 -28.29 22.87 13.59
N ALA A 23 -27.63 22.23 12.63
CA ALA A 23 -26.73 21.15 12.94
C ALA A 23 -25.36 21.78 13.20
N ALA A 24 -25.22 22.37 14.39
CA ALA A 24 -23.90 22.65 14.96
C ALA A 24 -23.23 21.30 15.29
N GLY A 25 -22.68 20.65 14.27
CA GLY A 25 -21.74 19.56 14.43
C GLY A 25 -20.35 20.15 14.54
N ALA A 26 -19.79 20.13 15.74
CA ALA A 26 -18.44 20.60 16.02
C ALA A 26 -17.40 19.82 15.19
N ALA A 27 -16.55 20.55 14.46
CA ALA A 27 -15.09 20.41 14.52
C ALA A 27 -14.46 21.50 13.64
N ALA A 28 -13.76 22.44 14.27
CA ALA A 28 -12.76 23.23 13.57
C ALA A 28 -11.62 22.29 13.17
N ALA A 29 -11.66 21.78 11.95
CA ALA A 29 -10.45 21.28 11.29
C ALA A 29 -9.74 22.50 10.72
N GLY A 30 -8.75 23.02 11.44
CA GLY A 30 -7.91 24.11 10.94
C GLY A 30 -7.30 23.71 9.59
N GLY A 31 -7.40 24.59 8.59
CA GLY A 31 -6.79 24.42 7.28
C GLY A 31 -7.71 23.95 6.14
N LEU A 32 -8.99 23.64 6.40
CA LEU A 32 -9.93 23.31 5.33
C LEU A 32 -10.55 24.58 4.72
N GLN A 33 -10.36 24.76 3.41
CA GLN A 33 -11.04 25.78 2.62
C GLN A 33 -12.01 25.11 1.65
N GLU A 34 -13.25 25.58 1.63
CA GLU A 34 -14.22 25.14 0.64
C GLU A 34 -13.84 25.67 -0.75
N ILE A 35 -13.85 24.78 -1.74
CA ILE A 35 -13.62 25.11 -3.15
C ILE A 35 -14.76 24.56 -4.02
N LYS A 36 -15.00 25.18 -5.18
CA LYS A 36 -15.87 24.65 -6.24
C LYS A 36 -15.00 24.03 -7.33
N ALA A 37 -15.16 22.74 -7.57
CA ALA A 37 -14.42 21.99 -8.58
C ALA A 37 -15.36 21.10 -9.40
N PHE A 38 -14.87 20.63 -10.56
CA PHE A 38 -15.63 19.75 -11.44
C PHE A 38 -15.10 18.32 -11.34
N LEU A 39 -16.00 17.36 -11.16
CA LEU A 39 -15.68 15.95 -11.39
C LEU A 39 -15.65 15.72 -12.91
N ASN A 40 -14.51 15.33 -13.45
CA ASN A 40 -14.25 15.33 -14.89
C ASN A 40 -14.09 13.90 -15.44
N ALA A 41 -15.20 13.34 -15.94
CA ALA A 41 -15.23 11.99 -16.49
C ALA A 41 -14.65 11.87 -17.91
N ASP A 42 -14.38 12.99 -18.58
CA ASP A 42 -13.84 13.02 -19.95
C ASP A 42 -12.32 12.77 -19.98
N ILE A 43 -11.65 12.93 -18.84
CA ILE A 43 -10.21 12.65 -18.71
C ILE A 43 -9.98 11.15 -18.58
N THR A 44 -9.23 10.59 -19.52
CA THR A 44 -8.78 9.19 -19.51
C THR A 44 -7.34 9.10 -19.04
N LEU A 45 -7.09 8.36 -17.95
CA LEU A 45 -5.74 8.02 -17.52
C LEU A 45 -5.20 6.87 -18.39
N LYS A 46 -3.93 6.98 -18.80
CA LYS A 46 -3.21 5.90 -19.46
C LYS A 46 -1.94 5.56 -18.69
N LEU A 47 -1.70 4.27 -18.46
CA LEU A 47 -0.44 3.72 -17.95
C LEU A 47 0.18 2.88 -19.06
N ASP A 48 1.42 3.18 -19.44
CA ASP A 48 2.12 2.52 -20.55
C ASP A 48 1.34 2.51 -21.88
N GLY A 49 0.58 3.57 -22.13
CA GLY A 49 -0.26 3.72 -23.32
C GLY A 49 -1.66 3.10 -23.20
N GLU A 50 -1.90 2.26 -22.19
CA GLU A 50 -3.15 1.55 -21.97
C GLU A 50 -4.11 2.31 -21.06
N ALA A 51 -5.39 2.40 -21.46
CA ALA A 51 -6.41 3.12 -20.71
C ALA A 51 -6.75 2.41 -19.39
N GLN A 52 -6.73 3.16 -18.29
CA GLN A 52 -6.96 2.65 -16.94
C GLN A 52 -8.31 3.11 -16.38
N VAL A 53 -8.98 2.20 -15.67
CA VAL A 53 -10.18 2.53 -14.89
C VAL A 53 -9.76 2.81 -13.46
N LEU A 54 -9.88 4.06 -13.04
CA LEU A 54 -9.59 4.45 -11.65
C LEU A 54 -10.67 3.90 -10.72
N LYS A 55 -10.22 3.24 -9.65
CA LYS A 55 -11.08 2.72 -8.58
C LYS A 55 -10.51 3.10 -7.22
N ASP A 56 -11.37 3.27 -6.22
CA ASP A 56 -10.96 3.40 -4.83
C ASP A 56 -10.65 2.02 -4.20
N ALA A 57 -10.32 2.01 -2.90
CA ALA A 57 -10.06 0.77 -2.15
C ALA A 57 -11.25 -0.20 -2.10
N ASN A 58 -12.48 0.28 -2.29
CA ASN A 58 -13.68 -0.54 -2.29
C ASN A 58 -14.04 -1.03 -3.70
N GLY A 59 -13.19 -0.76 -4.70
CA GLY A 59 -13.46 -1.09 -6.10
C GLY A 59 -14.46 -0.17 -6.78
N VAL A 60 -14.86 0.94 -6.13
CA VAL A 60 -15.81 1.90 -6.69
C VAL A 60 -15.06 2.79 -7.68
N ARG A 61 -15.65 2.99 -8.86
CA ARG A 61 -15.06 3.83 -9.90
C ARG A 61 -14.92 5.27 -9.41
N THR A 62 -13.74 5.84 -9.60
CA THR A 62 -13.44 7.23 -9.29
C THR A 62 -13.13 8.01 -10.56
N TYR A 63 -13.26 9.33 -10.51
CA TYR A 63 -12.99 10.22 -11.64
C TYR A 63 -12.00 11.32 -11.21
N PRO A 64 -11.17 11.82 -12.14
CA PRO A 64 -10.36 13.01 -11.92
C PRO A 64 -11.21 14.22 -11.54
N ILE A 65 -10.61 15.15 -10.80
CA ILE A 65 -11.21 16.45 -10.50
C ILE A 65 -10.45 17.51 -11.29
N THR A 66 -11.17 18.42 -11.94
CA THR A 66 -10.60 19.62 -12.55
C THR A 66 -10.88 20.83 -11.68
N TYR A 67 -9.83 21.52 -11.28
CA TYR A 67 -9.90 22.75 -10.50
C TYR A 67 -8.81 23.70 -10.98
N ASN A 68 -9.18 24.94 -11.35
CA ASN A 68 -8.28 25.96 -11.90
C ASN A 68 -7.34 25.41 -12.98
N ASP A 69 -7.92 24.83 -14.04
CA ASP A 69 -7.22 24.23 -15.18
C ASP A 69 -6.21 23.12 -14.83
N THR A 70 -6.23 22.63 -13.59
CA THR A 70 -5.38 21.55 -13.09
C THR A 70 -6.21 20.29 -12.87
N THR A 71 -5.63 19.14 -13.24
CA THR A 71 -6.24 17.83 -13.01
C THR A 71 -5.68 17.20 -11.75
N TYR A 72 -6.56 16.87 -10.82
CA TYR A 72 -6.27 16.17 -9.58
C TYR A 72 -6.74 14.73 -9.70
N LEU A 73 -5.86 13.80 -9.34
CA LEU A 73 -6.12 12.37 -9.43
C LEU A 73 -6.24 11.77 -8.02
N PRO A 74 -7.17 10.82 -7.80
CA PRO A 74 -7.26 10.10 -6.55
C PRO A 74 -5.98 9.30 -6.31
N VAL A 75 -5.17 9.73 -5.34
CA VAL A 75 -3.86 9.13 -5.06
C VAL A 75 -3.91 7.62 -4.85
N ARG A 76 -4.96 7.13 -4.17
CA ARG A 76 -5.16 5.69 -3.91
C ARG A 76 -5.39 4.88 -5.19
N SER A 77 -6.09 5.45 -6.17
CA SER A 77 -6.29 4.82 -7.46
C SER A 77 -4.99 4.75 -8.25
N ILE A 78 -4.20 5.83 -8.24
CA ILE A 78 -2.91 5.88 -8.93
C ILE A 78 -1.90 4.93 -8.28
N ALA A 79 -1.82 4.93 -6.96
CA ALA A 79 -0.92 4.07 -6.22
C ALA A 79 -1.25 2.58 -6.43
N GLY A 80 -2.53 2.20 -6.48
CA GLY A 80 -2.94 0.85 -6.85
C GLY A 80 -2.52 0.42 -8.26
N LEU A 81 -2.49 1.36 -9.22
CA LEU A 81 -1.96 1.10 -10.56
C LEU A 81 -0.43 0.93 -10.57
N LEU A 82 0.26 1.61 -9.67
CA LEU A 82 1.72 1.61 -9.56
C LEU A 82 2.27 0.58 -8.55
N GLY A 83 1.39 -0.17 -7.88
CA GLY A 83 1.79 -1.12 -6.82
C GLY A 83 2.37 -0.46 -5.57
N VAL A 84 1.97 0.79 -5.29
CA VAL A 84 2.43 1.57 -4.13
C VAL A 84 1.34 1.56 -3.06
N ASP A 85 1.72 1.26 -1.82
CA ASP A 85 0.78 1.33 -0.70
C ASP A 85 0.44 2.77 -0.29
N VAL A 86 -0.81 2.97 0.11
CA VAL A 86 -1.31 4.27 0.59
C VAL A 86 -1.96 4.12 1.96
N GLY A 87 -1.37 4.78 2.94
CA GLY A 87 -1.95 4.91 4.27
C GLY A 87 -2.07 6.36 4.73
N TRP A 88 -2.51 6.50 5.97
CA TRP A 88 -2.81 7.78 6.59
C TRP A 88 -2.28 7.78 8.02
N ASP A 89 -1.39 8.72 8.33
CA ASP A 89 -0.94 8.98 9.68
C ASP A 89 -1.81 10.08 10.30
N GLN A 90 -2.66 9.68 11.24
CA GLN A 90 -3.56 10.60 11.94
C GLN A 90 -2.81 11.61 12.84
N ALA A 91 -1.66 11.25 13.39
CA ALA A 91 -0.92 12.11 14.32
C ALA A 91 -0.26 13.28 13.58
N THR A 92 0.30 13.01 12.39
CA THR A 92 0.95 14.04 11.57
C THR A 92 0.06 14.63 10.47
N GLN A 93 -1.16 14.10 10.29
CA GLN A 93 -2.07 14.45 9.20
C GLN A 93 -1.42 14.24 7.82
N SER A 94 -0.72 13.12 7.66
CA SER A 94 0.08 12.82 6.46
C SER A 94 -0.50 11.66 5.64
N VAL A 95 -0.50 11.82 4.31
CA VAL A 95 -0.67 10.69 3.39
C VAL A 95 0.67 9.98 3.24
N LEU A 96 0.69 8.69 3.52
CA LEU A 96 1.88 7.85 3.46
C LEU A 96 1.86 7.09 2.14
N LEU A 97 2.89 7.29 1.30
CA LEU A 97 3.08 6.58 0.05
C LEU A 97 4.27 5.61 0.20
N GLY A 98 4.04 4.33 -0.04
CA GLY A 98 5.02 3.28 0.19
C GLY A 98 5.06 2.84 1.66
N LYS A 99 6.25 2.88 2.27
CA LYS A 99 6.54 2.40 3.63
C LYS A 99 5.51 2.92 4.63
N GLN A 100 4.70 2.01 5.18
CA GLN A 100 3.77 2.34 6.25
C GLN A 100 4.51 2.27 7.60
N PRO A 101 4.49 3.34 8.42
CA PRO A 101 5.26 3.43 9.65
C PRO A 101 4.70 2.59 10.81
N SER A 102 3.70 1.74 10.59
CA SER A 102 3.07 0.94 11.65
C SER A 102 3.54 -0.52 11.73
N GLY A 103 4.49 -0.93 10.89
CA GLY A 103 5.03 -2.29 10.91
C GLY A 103 6.34 -2.40 11.70
N ILE A 104 6.57 -3.55 12.32
CA ILE A 104 7.87 -3.91 12.90
C ILE A 104 8.79 -4.29 11.73
N ASP A 105 9.90 -3.56 11.58
CA ASP A 105 10.89 -3.83 10.54
C ASP A 105 11.55 -5.19 10.80
N LEU A 106 11.26 -6.18 9.97
CA LEU A 106 11.81 -7.53 10.12
C LEU A 106 13.34 -7.51 10.08
N ILE A 107 13.91 -6.74 9.14
CA ILE A 107 15.33 -6.76 8.81
C ILE A 107 16.14 -6.04 9.90
N ASP A 108 15.65 -4.96 10.47
CA ASP A 108 16.34 -4.27 11.56
C ASP A 108 16.02 -4.86 12.95
N THR A 109 14.84 -5.43 13.14
CA THR A 109 14.40 -5.94 14.46
C THR A 109 14.89 -7.36 14.73
N TYR A 110 14.80 -8.26 13.73
CA TYR A 110 15.10 -9.68 13.90
C TYR A 110 16.41 -10.03 13.22
N LYS A 111 17.32 -10.65 13.97
CA LYS A 111 18.50 -11.29 13.38
C LYS A 111 18.11 -12.65 12.83
N ALA A 112 18.41 -12.87 11.55
CA ALA A 112 18.28 -14.21 11.00
C ALA A 112 19.18 -15.18 11.77
N TYR A 113 18.60 -16.31 12.16
CA TYR A 113 19.32 -17.33 12.93
C TYR A 113 19.98 -18.36 11.99
N TYR A 114 19.57 -18.40 10.72
CA TYR A 114 20.11 -19.29 9.71
C TYR A 114 20.25 -18.60 8.35
N PHE A 115 21.35 -18.90 7.67
CA PHE A 115 21.60 -18.55 6.28
C PHE A 115 22.12 -19.79 5.55
N SER A 116 21.61 -20.05 4.35
CA SER A 116 22.33 -20.92 3.41
C SER A 116 23.57 -20.21 2.89
N ARG A 117 24.40 -20.93 2.11
CA ARG A 117 25.54 -20.33 1.40
C ARG A 117 25.09 -19.15 0.53
N ASP A 118 25.92 -18.12 0.43
CA ASP A 118 25.74 -16.96 -0.46
C ASP A 118 24.42 -16.17 -0.21
N VAL A 119 24.01 -16.10 1.06
CA VAL A 119 22.89 -15.27 1.54
C VAL A 119 23.38 -14.45 2.73
N GLY A 120 22.88 -13.23 2.88
CA GLY A 120 23.14 -12.44 4.08
C GLY A 120 22.09 -11.37 4.34
N GLN A 121 22.16 -10.82 5.54
CA GLN A 121 21.31 -9.73 6.02
C GLN A 121 22.19 -8.51 6.25
N ILE A 122 21.81 -7.37 5.69
CA ILE A 122 22.39 -6.06 5.98
C ILE A 122 21.37 -5.28 6.80
N GLN A 123 21.78 -4.84 7.99
CA GLN A 123 20.97 -4.00 8.87
C GLN A 123 21.43 -2.53 8.79
N SER A 124 20.53 -1.59 9.07
CA SER A 124 20.80 -0.13 8.95
C SER A 124 22.01 0.31 9.79
N VAL A 125 22.24 -0.36 10.93
CA VAL A 125 23.38 -0.13 11.82
C VAL A 125 24.74 -0.35 11.14
N GLU A 126 24.80 -1.13 10.06
CA GLU A 126 26.03 -1.38 9.29
C GLU A 126 26.42 -0.22 8.37
N LYS A 127 25.53 0.75 8.13
CA LYS A 127 25.78 1.96 7.32
C LYS A 127 26.24 1.66 5.88
N LYS A 128 25.78 0.54 5.33
CA LYS A 128 25.92 0.21 3.91
C LYS A 128 24.70 0.74 3.17
N THR A 129 24.86 1.02 1.88
CA THR A 129 23.74 1.40 1.01
C THR A 129 23.82 0.63 -0.29
N GLU A 130 22.66 0.31 -0.86
CA GLU A 130 22.53 -0.30 -2.19
C GLU A 130 21.35 0.34 -2.92
N ASP A 131 21.55 0.71 -4.19
CA ASP A 131 20.45 1.12 -5.07
C ASP A 131 19.73 -0.13 -5.58
N ILE A 132 18.48 -0.32 -5.16
CA ILE A 132 17.64 -1.44 -5.54
C ILE A 132 16.44 -0.89 -6.31
N SER A 133 16.33 -1.28 -7.59
CA SER A 133 15.26 -0.82 -8.48
C SER A 133 15.12 0.72 -8.56
N GLY A 134 16.22 1.46 -8.44
CA GLY A 134 16.26 2.93 -8.54
C GLY A 134 15.99 3.70 -7.25
N VAL A 135 15.88 2.98 -6.12
CA VAL A 135 15.73 3.57 -4.77
C VAL A 135 16.90 3.10 -3.90
N SER A 136 17.47 4.01 -3.10
CA SER A 136 18.57 3.70 -2.20
C SER A 136 18.04 3.13 -0.89
N TYR A 137 18.57 1.97 -0.48
CA TYR A 137 18.21 1.27 0.75
C TYR A 137 19.44 1.10 1.64
N ASP A 138 19.25 1.11 2.96
CA ASP A 138 20.29 0.93 3.98
C ASP A 138 20.19 -0.38 4.78
N HIS A 139 19.14 -1.17 4.54
CA HIS A 139 18.95 -2.51 5.07
C HIS A 139 18.21 -3.41 4.06
N TRP A 140 18.69 -4.64 3.89
CA TRP A 140 18.12 -5.61 2.94
C TRP A 140 18.66 -7.01 3.24
N ILE A 141 17.98 -8.02 2.70
CA ILE A 141 18.52 -9.38 2.56
C ILE A 141 19.09 -9.49 1.15
N TRP A 142 20.34 -9.92 1.02
CA TRP A 142 20.95 -10.22 -0.27
C TRP A 142 21.10 -11.71 -0.49
N VAL A 143 20.89 -12.11 -1.74
CA VAL A 143 21.11 -13.46 -2.24
C VAL A 143 21.99 -13.39 -3.46
N TYR A 144 22.99 -14.26 -3.50
CA TYR A 144 23.77 -14.52 -4.70
C TYR A 144 23.68 -15.99 -5.10
N PHE A 145 23.18 -16.26 -6.30
CA PHE A 145 23.08 -17.60 -6.85
C PHE A 145 24.37 -17.98 -7.58
N ASN A 146 25.21 -18.74 -6.89
CA ASN A 146 26.38 -19.37 -7.50
C ASN A 146 26.03 -20.80 -7.96
N GLY A 147 25.44 -20.92 -9.16
CA GLY A 147 25.02 -22.20 -9.74
C GLY A 147 23.55 -22.59 -9.42
N PRO A 148 23.08 -23.75 -9.91
CA PRO A 148 21.68 -24.18 -9.81
C PRO A 148 21.39 -24.77 -8.42
N THR A 149 21.35 -23.92 -7.41
CA THR A 149 21.12 -24.33 -6.02
C THR A 149 20.14 -23.37 -5.36
N ASP A 150 19.38 -23.89 -4.42
CA ASP A 150 18.46 -23.12 -3.62
C ASP A 150 19.19 -22.30 -2.55
N ARG A 151 18.52 -21.25 -2.11
CA ARG A 151 19.03 -20.28 -1.13
C ARG A 151 17.96 -20.05 -0.09
N SER A 152 18.36 -19.81 1.15
CA SER A 152 17.40 -19.50 2.19
C SER A 152 17.98 -18.69 3.34
N VAL A 153 17.09 -17.96 4.00
CA VAL A 153 17.35 -17.26 5.25
C VAL A 153 16.14 -17.44 6.17
N SER A 154 16.39 -17.67 7.47
CA SER A 154 15.33 -17.92 8.45
C SER A 154 15.42 -17.00 9.66
N PHE A 155 14.24 -16.59 10.14
CA PHE A 155 14.01 -15.72 11.28
C PHE A 155 13.09 -16.42 12.28
N ASN A 156 13.25 -16.10 13.56
CA ASN A 156 12.29 -16.49 14.60
C ASN A 156 11.46 -15.27 14.98
N ILE A 157 10.21 -15.24 14.53
CA ILE A 157 9.24 -14.16 14.73
C ILE A 157 8.24 -14.44 15.85
N GLN A 158 8.44 -15.54 16.59
CA GLN A 158 7.78 -15.86 17.87
C GLN A 158 6.24 -15.95 17.81
N GLY A 159 5.64 -16.12 16.63
CA GLY A 159 4.19 -16.25 16.49
C GLY A 159 3.39 -15.00 16.86
N LYS A 160 4.03 -13.82 16.87
CA LYS A 160 3.43 -12.58 17.35
C LYS A 160 2.71 -11.75 16.28
N HIS A 161 2.89 -12.10 15.00
CA HIS A 161 2.48 -11.29 13.85
C HIS A 161 1.47 -12.05 12.99
N ASP A 162 0.51 -11.34 12.40
CA ASP A 162 -0.47 -11.91 11.48
C ASP A 162 -0.07 -11.76 10.02
N THR A 163 0.69 -10.72 9.68
CA THR A 163 1.02 -10.41 8.29
C THR A 163 2.46 -9.98 8.12
N LEU A 164 3.01 -10.29 6.96
CA LEU A 164 4.28 -9.77 6.48
C LEU A 164 4.04 -9.09 5.13
N THR A 165 4.43 -7.83 5.03
CA THR A 165 4.54 -7.11 3.76
C THR A 165 6.00 -6.92 3.42
N PHE A 166 6.43 -7.29 2.22
CA PHE A 166 7.82 -7.10 1.81
C PHE A 166 7.94 -6.83 0.31
N SER A 167 9.04 -6.17 -0.05
CA SER A 167 9.41 -5.91 -1.44
C SER A 167 10.56 -6.82 -1.87
N TYR A 168 10.57 -7.18 -3.14
CA TYR A 168 11.66 -7.94 -3.75
C TYR A 168 12.08 -7.39 -5.12
N TYR A 169 13.33 -7.63 -5.46
CA TYR A 169 13.91 -7.41 -6.79
C TYR A 169 14.86 -8.57 -7.12
N ALA A 170 14.83 -9.05 -8.36
CA ALA A 170 15.78 -10.03 -8.84
C ALA A 170 16.23 -9.71 -10.27
N ASP A 171 17.50 -9.93 -10.57
CA ASP A 171 18.02 -9.88 -11.94
C ASP A 171 17.85 -11.22 -12.68
N CYS A 172 17.31 -12.23 -12.00
CA CYS A 172 17.08 -13.58 -12.51
C CYS A 172 15.67 -14.08 -12.25
N ASP A 173 15.20 -14.95 -13.15
CA ASP A 173 13.96 -15.67 -12.92
C ASP A 173 14.14 -16.57 -11.69
N THR A 174 13.24 -16.43 -10.72
CA THR A 174 13.37 -17.04 -9.40
C THR A 174 12.00 -17.45 -8.89
N THR A 175 11.90 -18.62 -8.26
CA THR A 175 10.77 -18.94 -7.39
C THR A 175 11.14 -18.52 -5.97
N LEU A 176 10.37 -17.61 -5.37
CA LEU A 176 10.48 -17.22 -3.97
C LEU A 176 9.31 -17.82 -3.21
N THR A 177 9.60 -18.73 -2.30
CA THR A 177 8.61 -19.35 -1.41
C THR A 177 8.87 -18.87 0.01
N VAL A 178 7.85 -18.31 0.64
CA VAL A 178 7.87 -17.95 2.06
C VAL A 178 7.26 -19.08 2.84
N LEU A 179 8.04 -19.64 3.76
CA LEU A 179 7.73 -20.81 4.56
C LEU A 179 7.59 -20.42 6.03
N GLY A 180 6.64 -21.05 6.70
CA GLY A 180 6.43 -21.00 8.14
C GLY A 180 6.91 -22.27 8.85
N ASP A 181 6.36 -22.52 10.03
CA ASP A 181 6.65 -23.67 10.86
C ASP A 181 6.50 -24.98 10.07
N ASN A 182 7.46 -25.89 10.23
CA ASN A 182 7.52 -27.18 9.53
C ASN A 182 7.47 -27.07 7.99
N ASP A 183 8.10 -26.03 7.43
CA ASP A 183 8.11 -25.72 5.98
C ASP A 183 6.68 -25.54 5.39
N THR A 184 5.72 -25.06 6.18
CA THR A 184 4.38 -24.73 5.68
C THR A 184 4.45 -23.55 4.70
N VAL A 185 3.88 -23.67 3.50
CA VAL A 185 3.89 -22.58 2.52
C VAL A 185 2.93 -21.45 2.93
N LEU A 186 3.46 -20.26 3.16
CA LEU A 186 2.73 -19.04 3.48
C LEU A 186 2.49 -18.16 2.24
N GLY A 187 3.40 -18.26 1.26
CA GLY A 187 3.27 -17.60 -0.04
C GLY A 187 4.31 -18.13 -1.03
N GLU A 188 3.98 -18.11 -2.32
CA GLU A 188 4.89 -18.50 -3.40
C GLU A 188 4.77 -17.53 -4.56
N PHE A 189 5.91 -17.07 -5.06
CA PHE A 189 6.01 -16.02 -6.07
C PHE A 189 6.94 -16.45 -7.19
N SER A 190 6.43 -16.44 -8.42
CA SER A 190 7.25 -16.59 -9.63
C SER A 190 7.74 -15.22 -10.07
N ILE A 191 9.03 -14.96 -9.88
CA ILE A 191 9.69 -13.69 -10.19
C ILE A 191 10.28 -13.78 -11.59
N THR A 192 9.91 -12.85 -12.48
CA THR A 192 10.60 -12.63 -13.74
C THR A 192 11.75 -11.64 -13.53
N GLY A 193 12.96 -12.01 -13.93
CA GLY A 193 14.17 -11.21 -13.75
C GLY A 193 14.11 -9.84 -14.44
N ALA A 194 14.84 -8.89 -13.88
CA ALA A 194 15.02 -7.53 -14.39
C ALA A 194 13.72 -6.70 -14.54
N LYS A 195 12.66 -7.08 -13.83
CA LYS A 195 11.47 -6.23 -13.64
C LYS A 195 11.70 -5.24 -12.49
N VAL A 196 10.94 -4.15 -12.51
CA VAL A 196 10.85 -3.24 -11.36
C VAL A 196 10.45 -4.02 -10.11
N ALA A 197 10.92 -3.56 -8.95
CA ALA A 197 10.59 -4.16 -7.67
C ALA A 197 9.08 -4.33 -7.49
N GLN A 198 8.70 -5.41 -6.81
CA GLN A 198 7.31 -5.71 -6.49
C GLN A 198 7.15 -5.87 -4.98
N THR A 199 6.02 -5.43 -4.46
CA THR A 199 5.62 -5.55 -3.05
C THR A 199 4.48 -6.55 -2.94
N VAL A 200 4.55 -7.41 -1.94
CA VAL A 200 3.55 -8.44 -1.65
C VAL A 200 3.26 -8.49 -0.16
N THR A 201 2.03 -8.88 0.19
CA THR A 201 1.61 -9.12 1.56
C THR A 201 1.13 -10.56 1.70
N ILE A 202 1.59 -11.25 2.75
CA ILE A 202 1.19 -12.63 3.05
C ILE A 202 0.65 -12.74 4.48
N PRO A 203 -0.29 -13.68 4.73
CA PRO A 203 -0.63 -14.09 6.08
C PRO A 203 0.48 -14.97 6.68
N LEU A 204 0.75 -14.80 7.98
CA LEU A 204 1.76 -15.55 8.73
C LEU A 204 1.18 -16.68 9.57
N PHE A 205 -0.14 -16.68 9.79
CA PHE A 205 -0.86 -17.69 10.58
C PHE A 205 -0.21 -17.97 11.95
N LYS A 206 0.34 -16.93 12.59
CA LYS A 206 1.06 -17.01 13.87
C LYS A 206 2.24 -17.99 13.88
N THR A 207 2.92 -18.15 12.74
CA THR A 207 4.13 -18.97 12.64
C THR A 207 5.24 -18.46 13.58
N ASN A 208 6.00 -19.37 14.18
CA ASN A 208 7.16 -19.02 15.00
C ASN A 208 8.38 -18.76 14.13
N GLU A 209 8.58 -19.60 13.11
CA GLU A 209 9.63 -19.49 12.13
C GLU A 209 9.11 -18.83 10.85
N LEU A 210 9.95 -17.97 10.26
CA LEU A 210 9.75 -17.41 8.93
C LEU A 210 11.00 -17.70 8.11
N LYS A 211 10.84 -18.35 6.96
CA LYS A 211 11.92 -18.69 6.05
C LYS A 211 11.62 -18.19 4.65
N PHE A 212 12.54 -17.42 4.09
CA PHE A 212 12.53 -17.15 2.65
C PHE A 212 13.35 -18.26 1.99
N HIS A 213 12.73 -19.01 1.07
CA HIS A 213 13.37 -20.04 0.25
C HIS A 213 13.33 -19.61 -1.22
N MET A 214 14.48 -19.62 -1.88
CA MET A 214 14.64 -19.05 -3.22
C MET A 214 15.32 -20.05 -4.14
N VAL A 215 14.71 -20.31 -5.28
CA VAL A 215 15.22 -21.22 -6.31
C VAL A 215 15.40 -20.46 -7.61
N ARG A 216 16.65 -20.34 -8.09
CA ARG A 216 16.93 -19.74 -9.39
C ARG A 216 16.42 -20.65 -10.50
N THR A 217 15.66 -20.08 -11.44
CA THR A 217 15.10 -20.77 -12.60
C THR A 217 15.60 -20.22 -13.95
N GLY A 218 16.21 -19.03 -13.96
CA GLY A 218 16.73 -18.39 -15.17
C GLY A 218 18.14 -17.80 -15.05
N ASN A 219 18.49 -16.95 -16.02
CA ASN A 219 19.80 -16.26 -16.09
C ASN A 219 19.85 -15.06 -15.13
N GLY A 220 21.04 -14.75 -14.62
CA GLY A 220 21.27 -13.76 -13.55
C GLY A 220 21.63 -14.44 -12.24
N ASN A 221 21.98 -13.66 -11.22
CA ASN A 221 22.53 -14.20 -9.97
C ASN A 221 22.06 -13.50 -8.71
N ASN A 222 21.32 -12.41 -8.77
CA ASN A 222 21.01 -11.58 -7.61
C ASN A 222 19.52 -11.54 -7.32
N LEU A 223 19.20 -11.66 -6.03
CA LEU A 223 17.90 -11.32 -5.47
C LEU A 223 18.09 -10.45 -4.23
N ARG A 224 17.18 -9.52 -4.02
CA ARG A 224 17.08 -8.63 -2.86
C ARG A 224 15.69 -8.72 -2.28
N ILE A 225 15.60 -8.77 -0.95
CA ILE A 225 14.37 -8.56 -0.18
C ILE A 225 14.59 -7.36 0.72
N PHE A 226 13.66 -6.41 0.71
CA PHE A 226 13.74 -5.14 1.40
C PHE A 226 12.33 -4.66 1.74
N ASP A 227 12.21 -3.56 2.50
CA ASP A 227 10.93 -3.06 3.02
C ASP A 227 10.08 -4.17 3.66
N ALA A 228 10.70 -5.04 4.46
CA ALA A 228 10.03 -6.18 5.09
C ALA A 228 9.45 -5.77 6.45
N TYR A 229 8.13 -5.60 6.49
CA TYR A 229 7.37 -5.15 7.65
C TYR A 229 6.39 -6.22 8.13
N LEU A 230 6.55 -6.59 9.40
CA LEU A 230 5.55 -7.34 10.14
C LEU A 230 4.50 -6.37 10.68
N ASP A 231 3.25 -6.80 10.86
CA ASP A 231 2.28 -6.02 11.62
C ASP A 231 2.67 -5.91 13.11
N ALA A 232 1.98 -5.04 13.85
CA ALA A 232 2.21 -4.85 15.28
C ALA A 232 2.02 -6.17 16.05
N GLU A 233 2.84 -6.39 17.10
CA GLU A 233 2.67 -7.55 17.99
C GLU A 233 1.26 -7.54 18.61
N GLN A 234 0.65 -8.72 18.72
CA GLN A 234 -0.57 -8.95 19.50
C GLN A 234 -0.28 -9.51 20.90
#